data_AF-A0A6M5Y4X0-F1
#
_entry.id   AF-A0A6M5Y4X0-F1
#
_cell.length_a   1.000
_cell.length_b   1.000
_cell.length_c   1.000
_cell.angle_alpha   90.00
_cell.angle_beta   90.00
_cell.angle_gamma   90.00
#
_symmetry.space_group_name_H-M   'P 1'
#
loop_
_entity.id
_entity.type
_entity.pdbx_description
1 polymer ?
#
loop_
_entity_poly.entity_id
_entity_poly.type
_entity_poly.pdbx_seq_one_letter_code
_entity_poly.pdbx_strand_id
1 'polypeptide(L)'
;MKRYMAIHHKGNATTFTAVESVEHARAHLLNLLNTRKASSKDAMSIVETTEDKLLYYRKKNTIESLNGMDVSTDNFRELFARYIQSTLNQLGYVAH
;
A
#
# COMPACT_ATOMS: atom_id res chain seq x y z
N MET A 1 6.01 -9.73 -17.70
CA MET A 1 6.49 -9.26 -16.38
C MET A 1 5.31 -9.02 -15.47
N LYS A 2 5.47 -9.18 -14.15
CA LYS A 2 4.41 -8.83 -13.19
C LYS A 2 4.32 -7.31 -13.04
N ARG A 3 3.17 -6.75 -13.42
CA ARG A 3 2.94 -5.31 -13.62
C ARG A 3 2.61 -4.56 -12.33
N TYR A 4 2.24 -5.29 -11.27
CA TYR A 4 1.84 -4.70 -10.00
C TYR A 4 2.55 -5.36 -8.83
N MET A 5 2.65 -4.62 -7.74
CA MET A 5 3.23 -5.10 -6.50
C MET A 5 2.37 -4.67 -5.32
N ALA A 6 1.94 -5.65 -4.52
CA ALA A 6 1.35 -5.43 -3.22
C ALA A 6 2.46 -5.32 -2.17
N ILE A 7 2.43 -4.25 -1.38
CA ILE A 7 3.45 -3.96 -0.37
C ILE A 7 2.77 -3.92 0.99
N HIS A 8 3.33 -4.66 1.96
CA HIS A 8 2.87 -4.69 3.34
C HIS A 8 4.00 -4.21 4.25
N HIS A 9 3.75 -3.14 4.99
CA HIS A 9 4.68 -2.56 5.97
C HIS A 9 4.20 -2.90 7.39
N LYS A 10 4.96 -3.74 8.08
CA LYS A 10 4.71 -4.17 9.47
C LYS A 10 5.81 -3.63 10.37
N GLY A 11 5.55 -2.47 10.99
CA GLY A 11 6.58 -1.75 11.73
C GLY A 11 7.75 -1.39 10.80
N ASN A 12 8.92 -1.95 11.07
CA ASN A 12 10.14 -1.73 10.27
C ASN A 12 10.35 -2.81 9.19
N ALA A 13 9.52 -3.85 9.15
CA ALA A 13 9.60 -4.90 8.14
C ALA A 13 8.70 -4.55 6.95
N THR A 14 9.20 -4.74 5.73
CA THR A 14 8.42 -4.57 4.50
C THR A 14 8.47 -5.85 3.67
N THR A 15 7.31 -6.32 3.24
CA THR A 15 7.17 -7.48 2.35
C THR A 15 6.63 -7.01 1.01
N PHE A 16 7.19 -7.54 -0.07
CA PHE A 16 6.84 -7.21 -1.45
C PHE A 16 6.30 -8.46 -2.16
N THR A 17 5.09 -8.36 -2.70
CA THR A 17 4.44 -9.45 -3.42
C THR A 17 4.10 -9.00 -4.84
N ALA A 18 4.85 -9.49 -5.83
CA ALA A 18 4.58 -9.23 -7.23
C ALA A 18 3.35 -10.01 -7.71
N VAL A 19 2.44 -9.33 -8.40
CA VAL A 19 1.17 -9.87 -8.89
C VAL A 19 0.83 -9.37 -10.31
N GLU A 20 -0.16 -10.00 -10.93
CA GLU A 20 -0.50 -9.80 -12.34
C GLU A 20 -1.54 -8.70 -12.57
N SER A 21 -2.33 -8.36 -11.56
CA SER A 21 -3.39 -7.34 -11.64
C SER A 21 -3.54 -6.58 -10.31
N VAL A 22 -4.23 -5.44 -10.37
CA VAL A 22 -4.61 -4.66 -9.18
C VAL A 22 -5.57 -5.46 -8.30
N GLU A 23 -6.47 -6.25 -8.90
CA GLU A 23 -7.41 -7.12 -8.21
C GLU A 23 -6.67 -8.20 -7.40
N HIS A 24 -5.63 -8.80 -7.97
CA HIS A 24 -4.77 -9.75 -7.26
C HIS A 24 -3.98 -9.07 -6.13
N ALA A 25 -3.50 -7.84 -6.34
CA ALA A 25 -2.85 -7.07 -5.27
C ALA A 25 -3.81 -6.82 -4.11
N ARG A 26 -5.03 -6.35 -4.41
CA ARG A 26 -6.09 -6.09 -3.44
C ARG A 26 -6.48 -7.37 -2.70
N ALA A 27 -6.74 -8.46 -3.42
CA ALA A 27 -7.10 -9.75 -2.84
C ALA A 27 -6.00 -10.29 -1.91
N HIS A 28 -4.72 -10.13 -2.29
CA HIS A 28 -3.59 -10.50 -1.44
C HIS A 28 -3.59 -9.72 -0.12
N LEU A 29 -3.73 -8.39 -0.17
CA LEU A 29 -3.74 -7.53 1.02
C LEU A 29 -4.96 -7.80 1.92
N LEU A 30 -6.14 -8.02 1.32
CA LEU A 30 -7.35 -8.43 2.04
C LEU A 30 -7.14 -9.78 2.75
N ASN A 31 -6.51 -10.75 2.08
CA ASN A 31 -6.19 -12.03 2.68
C ASN A 31 -5.25 -11.89 3.90
N LEU A 32 -4.27 -10.97 3.86
CA LEU A 32 -3.42 -10.69 5.01
C LEU A 32 -4.22 -10.17 6.22
N LEU A 33 -5.22 -9.30 6.00
CA LEU A 33 -6.10 -8.83 7.07
C LEU A 33 -7.02 -9.95 7.58
N ASN A 34 -7.68 -10.68 6.68
CA ASN A 34 -8.61 -11.75 7.02
C ASN A 34 -7.94 -12.89 7.80
N THR A 35 -6.69 -13.21 7.46
CA THR A 35 -5.89 -14.24 8.15
C THR A 35 -5.10 -13.72 9.36
N ARG A 36 -5.31 -12.45 9.76
CA ARG A 36 -4.61 -11.78 10.86
C ARG A 36 -3.08 -11.73 10.72
N LYS A 37 -2.56 -11.93 9.51
CA LYS A 37 -1.13 -11.76 9.19
C LYS A 37 -0.74 -10.29 9.09
N ALA A 38 -1.72 -9.43 8.82
CA ALA A 38 -1.61 -7.98 8.93
C ALA A 38 -2.60 -7.42 9.97
N SER A 39 -2.25 -6.29 10.57
CA SER A 39 -3.06 -5.57 11.53
C SER A 39 -3.54 -4.22 10.98
N SER A 40 -4.52 -3.61 11.64
CA SER A 40 -4.98 -2.26 11.29
C SER A 40 -3.95 -1.15 11.56
N LYS A 41 -2.82 -1.46 12.21
CA LYS A 41 -1.69 -0.55 12.40
C LYS A 41 -0.66 -0.65 11.29
N ASP A 42 -0.77 -1.66 10.43
CA ASP A 42 0.17 -1.91 9.35
C ASP A 42 -0.17 -1.01 8.16
N ALA A 43 0.87 -0.54 7.46
CA ALA A 43 0.67 0.19 6.22
C ALA A 43 0.63 -0.77 5.03
N MET A 44 -0.13 -0.41 4.01
CA MET A 44 -0.30 -1.20 2.80
C MET A 44 -0.29 -0.28 1.60
N SER A 45 0.35 -0.76 0.54
CA SER A 45 0.51 -0.02 -0.71
C SER A 45 0.29 -0.95 -1.89
N ILE A 46 -0.22 -0.40 -3.00
CA ILE A 46 -0.24 -1.07 -4.30
C ILE A 46 0.45 -0.15 -5.28
N VAL A 47 1.45 -0.67 -6.00
CA VAL A 47 2.17 0.07 -7.03
C VAL A 47 2.05 -0.63 -8.38
N GLU A 48 1.96 0.15 -9.45
CA GLU A 48 2.20 -0.29 -10.82
C GLU A 48 3.67 -0.09 -11.15
N THR A 49 4.37 -1.18 -11.46
CA THR A 49 5.83 -1.19 -11.63
C THR A 49 6.28 -0.76 -13.03
N THR A 50 5.38 -0.73 -14.00
CA THR A 50 5.70 -0.31 -15.38
C THR A 50 5.57 1.19 -15.59
N GLU A 51 4.77 1.85 -14.76
CA GLU A 51 4.51 3.30 -14.85
C GLU A 51 5.04 4.04 -13.61
N ASP A 52 5.79 3.35 -12.73
CA ASP A 52 6.33 3.88 -11.47
C ASP A 52 5.26 4.60 -10.62
N LYS A 53 4.05 4.04 -10.57
CA LYS A 53 2.86 4.71 -10.07
C LYS A 53 2.33 4.08 -8.79
N LEU A 54 2.07 4.91 -7.79
CA LEU A 54 1.41 4.51 -6.54
C LEU A 54 -0.12 4.54 -6.73
N LEU A 55 -0.74 3.37 -6.68
CA LEU A 55 -2.18 3.19 -6.92
C LEU A 55 -2.99 3.21 -5.62
N TYR A 56 -2.36 2.86 -4.51
CA TYR A 56 -2.98 2.84 -3.19
C TYR A 56 -1.94 3.04 -2.10
N TYR A 57 -2.31 3.78 -1.06
CA TYR A 57 -1.56 3.84 0.17
C TYR A 57 -2.45 4.15 1.39
N ARG A 58 -2.30 3.36 2.45
CA ARG A 58 -2.83 3.68 3.79
C ARG A 58 -1.91 3.18 4.88
N LYS A 59 -1.78 3.97 5.96
CA LYS A 59 -1.06 3.60 7.19
C LYS A 59 -1.92 2.84 8.22
N LYS A 60 -3.24 3.01 8.13
CA LYS A 60 -4.22 2.32 8.96
C LYS A 60 -5.25 1.66 8.06
N ASN A 61 -5.02 0.39 7.74
CA ASN A 61 -5.83 -0.33 6.77
C ASN A 61 -6.98 -1.06 7.47
N THR A 62 -8.15 -0.98 6.86
CA THR A 62 -9.32 -1.80 7.18
C THR A 62 -9.75 -2.57 5.93
N ILE A 63 -10.47 -3.68 6.12
CA ILE A 63 -11.06 -4.45 5.02
C ILE A 63 -11.90 -3.53 4.12
N GLU A 64 -12.74 -2.68 4.72
CA GLU A 64 -13.56 -1.70 4.01
C GLU A 64 -12.74 -0.75 3.13
N SER A 65 -11.59 -0.29 3.62
CA SER A 65 -10.76 0.65 2.87
C SER A 65 -10.05 0.05 1.66
N LEU A 66 -9.83 -1.26 1.66
CA LEU A 66 -9.30 -1.98 0.50
C LEU A 66 -10.41 -2.34 -0.48
N ASN A 67 -11.61 -2.68 0.02
CA ASN A 67 -12.77 -2.95 -0.81
C ASN A 67 -13.29 -1.69 -1.53
N GLY A 68 -13.26 -0.54 -0.86
CA GLY A 68 -13.64 0.76 -1.41
C GLY A 68 -12.51 1.49 -2.14
N MET A 69 -11.42 0.81 -2.49
CA MET A 69 -10.30 1.41 -3.21
C MET A 69 -10.73 1.81 -4.62
N ASP A 70 -10.70 3.12 -4.88
CA ASP A 70 -10.77 3.68 -6.24
C ASP A 70 -9.35 3.93 -6.77
N VAL A 71 -9.07 3.40 -7.96
CA VAL A 71 -7.75 3.41 -8.61
C VAL A 71 -7.71 4.54 -9.64
N SER A 72 -8.09 5.74 -9.23
CA SER A 72 -8.02 6.92 -10.09
C SER A 72 -6.59 7.48 -10.15
N THR A 73 -6.14 7.93 -11.32
CA THR A 73 -4.89 8.68 -11.51
C THR A 73 -4.85 9.98 -10.71
N ASP A 74 -6.01 10.58 -10.47
CA ASP A 74 -6.12 11.96 -10.00
C ASP A 74 -5.65 12.11 -8.55
N ASN A 75 -5.58 11.01 -7.81
CA ASN A 75 -5.15 10.97 -6.42
C ASN A 75 -3.64 10.70 -6.24
N PHE A 76 -2.86 10.46 -7.32
CA PHE A 76 -1.47 10.01 -7.20
C PHE A 76 -0.61 10.96 -6.36
N ARG A 77 -0.70 12.27 -6.60
CA ARG A 77 0.09 13.27 -5.84
C ARG A 77 -0.18 13.20 -4.35
N GLU A 78 -1.46 13.09 -3.97
CA GLU A 78 -1.86 12.99 -2.57
C GLU A 78 -1.39 11.67 -1.94
N LEU A 79 -1.60 10.54 -2.64
CA LEU A 79 -1.15 9.23 -2.19
C LEU A 79 0.36 9.19 -2.00
N PHE A 80 1.11 9.74 -2.96
CA PHE A 80 2.56 9.78 -2.93
C PHE A 80 3.07 10.67 -1.79
N ALA A 81 2.48 11.85 -1.58
CA ALA A 81 2.83 12.71 -0.46
C ALA A 81 2.60 12.01 0.90
N ARG A 82 1.46 11.32 1.05
CA ARG A 82 1.16 10.52 2.26
C ARG A 82 2.15 9.37 2.47
N TYR A 83 2.54 8.70 1.39
CA TYR A 83 3.51 7.61 1.41
C TYR A 83 4.88 8.12 1.89
N ILE A 84 5.43 9.16 1.23
CA ILE A 84 6.72 9.75 1.59
C ILE A 84 6.72 10.26 3.04
N GLN A 85 5.70 11.02 3.45
CA GLN A 85 5.61 11.52 4.82
C GLN A 85 5.65 10.39 5.85
N SER A 86 4.98 9.28 5.57
CA SER A 86 4.99 8.14 6.49
C SER A 86 6.33 7.44 6.54
N THR A 87 6.98 7.26 5.40
CA THR A 87 8.32 6.67 5.29
C THR A 87 9.34 7.53 6.04
N LEU A 88 9.32 8.85 5.84
CA LEU A 88 10.18 9.79 6.56
C LEU A 88 9.96 9.72 8.09
N ASN A 89 8.70 9.72 8.53
CA ASN A 89 8.36 9.59 9.94
C ASN A 89 8.87 8.26 10.55
N GLN A 90 8.86 7.16 9.78
CA GLN A 90 9.43 5.88 10.23
C GLN A 90 10.95 5.91 10.33
N LEU A 91 11.61 6.71 9.49
CA LEU A 91 13.06 6.91 9.51
C LEU A 91 13.51 7.96 10.55
N GLY A 92 12.57 8.54 11.32
CA GLY A 92 12.87 9.56 12.33
C GLY A 92 12.98 10.99 11.78
N TYR A 93 12.65 11.22 10.51
CA TYR A 93 12.58 12.55 9.92
C TYR A 93 11.17 13.12 10.12
N VAL A 94 11.07 14.19 10.91
CA VAL A 94 9.83 14.98 11.04
C VAL A 94 10.03 16.27 10.25
N ALA A 95 9.19 16.53 9.26
CA ALA A 95 9.19 17.80 8.54
C ALA A 95 8.70 18.90 9.50
N HIS A 96 9.57 19.87 9.79
CA HIS A 96 9.25 21.08 10.54
C HIS A 96 8.70 22.16 9.61
#